data_AF-A0A5D2BIP5-F1
#
_entry.id   AF-A0A5D2BIP5-F1
#
_cell.length_a   1.000
_cell.length_b   1.000
_cell.length_c   1.000
_cell.angle_alpha   90.00
_cell.angle_beta   90.00
_cell.angle_gamma   90.00
#
_symmetry.space_group_name_H-M   'P 1'
#
loop_
_entity.id
_entity.type
_entity.pdbx_description
1 polymer ?
#
loop_
_entity_poly.entity_id
_entity_poly.type
_entity_poly.pdbx_seq_one_letter_code
_entity_poly.pdbx_strand_id
1 'polypeptide(L)'
;MASFERASPALKEILLRIYNAEKPIEVDYHLYEFGSVEYHIKSSVSEPQVTYLSISTPFLSQGVFLSYGLSPFTLKMVRQISTDVLHIVEPANDGYQLTLRLDFSKLPHNKESLKIITEVSSVQAVILSSQLKEMLQNVNSWDSSQGMYKPIKLIYHPKEPFYVIRQPQKIVAVFPMRFKDNSDVIIATSFFQELMDVVSLKKWAKVPPCNWSPIPPLELRGESFEDLSTNGGFVSFDISSHHVEGKRLDKTVWSLLNFYAYVKHHVKCTRGFIQRSMRRRLDNLVEVLEKSRVEDGQIKKVQGWRKMRKMVGSKSKMIKRRWGDLGKKIKRIRFRIKIHGFARFRRRWLTVPSFSSSTAYTKLQTNGNNN
;
A
#
# COMPACT_ATOMS: atom_id res chain seq x y z
N MET A 1 -5.79 0.90 -7.96
CA MET A 1 -4.39 1.02 -8.45
C MET A 1 -3.49 0.73 -7.26
N ALA A 2 -2.50 -0.16 -7.41
CA ALA A 2 -1.71 -0.67 -6.27
C ALA A 2 -0.29 -0.06 -6.20
N SER A 3 0.08 0.80 -7.15
CA SER A 3 1.36 1.51 -7.18
C SER A 3 1.11 3.01 -7.11
N PHE A 4 1.78 3.69 -6.18
CA PHE A 4 1.82 5.15 -6.15
C PHE A 4 2.51 5.66 -7.41
N GLU A 5 2.03 6.78 -7.93
CA GLU A 5 2.68 7.45 -9.04
C GLU A 5 3.98 8.11 -8.55
N ARG A 6 5.00 8.16 -9.41
CA ARG A 6 6.27 8.83 -9.08
C ARG A 6 6.16 10.34 -9.15
N ALA A 7 5.28 10.83 -10.01
CA ALA A 7 5.05 12.25 -10.20
C ALA A 7 4.05 12.77 -9.17
N SER A 8 4.35 13.92 -8.60
CA SER A 8 3.39 14.72 -7.85
C SER A 8 2.25 15.14 -8.79
N PRO A 9 0.99 14.77 -8.51
CA PRO A 9 -0.15 15.20 -9.32
C PRO A 9 -0.38 16.71 -9.24
N ALA A 10 -0.19 17.30 -8.05
CA ALA A 10 -0.42 18.73 -7.82
C ALA A 10 0.66 19.59 -8.51
N LEU A 11 1.93 19.22 -8.37
CA LEU A 11 3.03 19.90 -9.07
C LEU A 11 2.84 19.79 -10.59
N LYS A 12 2.47 18.60 -11.08
CA LYS A 12 2.18 18.38 -12.50
C LYS A 12 1.07 19.30 -13.00
N GLU A 13 -0.02 19.43 -12.27
CA GLU A 13 -1.13 20.30 -12.63
C GLU A 13 -0.72 21.78 -12.67
N ILE A 14 0.05 22.24 -11.69
CA ILE A 14 0.55 23.61 -11.64
C ILE A 14 1.49 23.90 -12.82
N LEU A 15 2.47 23.01 -13.07
CA LEU A 15 3.41 23.18 -14.18
C LEU A 15 2.69 23.16 -15.54
N LEU A 16 1.68 22.29 -15.70
CA LEU A 16 0.85 22.29 -16.91
C LEU A 16 0.02 23.57 -17.06
N ARG A 17 -0.47 24.14 -15.96
CA ARG A 17 -1.22 25.39 -15.99
C ARG A 17 -0.33 26.56 -16.41
N ILE A 18 0.92 26.61 -15.93
CA ILE A 18 1.89 27.64 -16.33
C ILE A 18 2.27 27.45 -17.80
N TYR A 19 2.59 26.22 -18.21
CA TYR A 19 2.98 25.90 -19.59
C TYR A 19 1.90 26.22 -20.63
N ASN A 20 0.63 25.93 -20.33
CA ASN A 20 -0.48 26.16 -21.26
C ASN A 20 -1.05 27.58 -21.20
N ALA A 21 -0.46 28.48 -20.42
CA ALA A 21 -0.95 29.84 -20.29
C ALA A 21 -0.67 30.66 -21.56
N GLU A 22 -1.72 31.22 -22.17
CA GLU A 22 -1.57 32.10 -23.35
C GLU A 22 -0.89 33.44 -23.02
N LYS A 23 -1.01 33.88 -21.77
CA LYS A 23 -0.40 35.11 -21.24
C LYS A 23 0.54 34.76 -20.09
N PRO A 24 1.67 35.48 -19.94
CA PRO A 24 2.52 35.38 -18.76
C PRO A 24 1.71 35.43 -17.47
N ILE A 25 1.90 34.45 -16.60
CA ILE A 25 1.26 34.41 -15.27
C ILE A 25 2.34 34.62 -14.22
N GLU A 26 2.13 35.61 -13.37
CA GLU A 26 2.92 35.74 -12.15
C GLU A 26 2.45 34.68 -11.14
N VAL A 27 3.36 33.82 -10.74
CA VAL A 27 3.07 32.71 -9.84
C VAL A 27 4.05 32.73 -8.69
N ASP A 28 3.52 32.66 -7.47
CA ASP A 28 4.27 32.39 -6.24
C ASP A 28 3.44 31.41 -5.41
N TYR A 29 3.69 30.10 -5.60
CA TYR A 29 2.95 29.04 -4.93
C TYR A 29 3.84 28.23 -3.99
N HIS A 30 3.34 28.02 -2.77
CA HIS A 30 3.85 27.01 -1.84
C HIS A 30 2.91 25.80 -1.85
N LEU A 31 3.46 24.62 -2.14
CA LEU A 31 2.74 23.35 -2.16
C LEU A 31 3.36 22.41 -1.14
N TYR A 32 2.54 21.88 -0.24
CA TYR A 32 2.93 20.89 0.75
C TYR A 32 2.42 19.51 0.38
N GLU A 33 3.31 18.53 0.32
CA GLU A 33 3.00 17.15 -0.03
C GLU A 33 3.38 16.16 1.07
N PHE A 34 2.91 14.91 0.86
CA PHE A 34 3.19 13.80 1.75
C PHE A 34 4.71 13.55 1.87
N GLY A 35 5.16 13.29 3.10
CA GLY A 35 6.59 13.12 3.40
C GLY A 35 7.31 14.40 3.84
N SER A 36 6.55 15.41 4.30
CA SER A 36 7.10 16.72 4.71
C SER A 36 7.85 17.41 3.57
N VAL A 37 7.32 17.29 2.36
CA VAL A 37 7.90 17.91 1.18
C VAL A 37 7.21 19.23 0.91
N GLU A 38 8.01 20.24 0.68
CA GLU A 38 7.57 21.57 0.27
C GLU A 38 8.13 21.88 -1.10
N TYR A 39 7.24 22.29 -2.00
CA TYR A 39 7.60 22.87 -3.28
C TYR A 39 7.29 24.36 -3.24
N HIS A 40 8.22 25.14 -3.76
CA HIS A 40 8.03 26.57 -3.99
C HIS A 40 8.21 26.86 -5.48
N ILE A 41 7.14 27.34 -6.10
CA ILE A 41 7.04 27.51 -7.54
C ILE A 41 6.91 29.00 -7.81
N LYS A 42 7.93 29.57 -8.47
CA LYS A 42 7.98 30.98 -8.82
C LYS A 42 8.10 31.18 -10.32
N SER A 43 7.21 31.98 -10.89
CA SER A 43 7.30 32.46 -12.28
C SER A 43 6.99 33.96 -12.30
N SER A 44 7.74 34.70 -13.11
CA SER A 44 7.65 36.16 -13.20
C SER A 44 7.19 36.58 -14.59
N VAL A 45 6.45 37.68 -14.67
CA VAL A 45 6.05 38.30 -15.95
C VAL A 45 7.26 38.78 -16.76
N SER A 46 8.35 39.13 -16.09
CA SER A 46 9.59 39.57 -16.74
C SER A 46 10.29 38.43 -17.49
N GLU A 47 10.15 37.18 -17.02
CA GLU A 47 10.73 35.98 -17.62
C GLU A 47 9.67 34.88 -17.81
N PRO A 48 8.73 35.05 -18.75
CA PRO A 48 7.55 34.20 -18.85
C PRO A 48 7.85 32.75 -19.26
N GLN A 49 8.99 32.53 -19.90
CA GLN A 49 9.43 31.20 -20.34
C GLN A 49 10.14 30.42 -19.23
N VAL A 50 10.45 31.07 -18.10
CA VAL A 50 11.25 30.49 -17.02
C VAL A 50 10.38 30.33 -15.79
N THR A 51 10.48 29.15 -15.16
CA THR A 51 9.86 28.88 -13.87
C THR A 51 10.90 28.30 -12.92
N TYR A 52 10.97 28.84 -11.72
CA TYR A 52 11.81 28.34 -10.65
C TYR A 52 11.00 27.38 -9.78
N LEU A 53 11.57 26.21 -9.53
CA LEU A 53 11.03 25.17 -8.66
C LEU A 53 12.05 24.89 -7.56
N SER A 54 11.80 25.39 -6.36
CA SER A 54 12.57 25.09 -5.16
C SER A 54 11.90 23.97 -4.37
N ILE A 55 12.71 23.04 -3.85
CA ILE A 55 12.23 21.81 -3.20
C ILE A 55 12.89 21.68 -1.84
N SER A 56 12.06 21.52 -0.82
CA SER A 56 12.46 21.15 0.52
C SER A 56 11.97 19.72 0.79
N THR A 57 12.88 18.77 1.00
CA THR A 57 12.56 17.37 1.29
C THR A 57 13.50 16.83 2.38
N PRO A 58 13.00 16.04 3.34
CA PRO A 58 13.88 15.39 4.30
C PRO A 58 14.86 14.44 3.59
N PHE A 59 16.10 14.43 4.05
CA PHE A 59 17.08 13.42 3.64
C PHE A 59 16.64 12.04 4.13
N LEU A 60 16.75 11.04 3.25
CA LEU A 60 16.32 9.69 3.57
C LEU A 60 17.08 9.12 4.77
N SER A 61 18.36 9.42 4.95
CA SER A 61 19.12 9.09 6.17
C SER A 61 19.56 10.36 6.90
N GLN A 62 19.42 10.35 8.23
CA GLN A 62 19.86 11.45 9.11
C GLN A 62 21.35 11.33 9.55
N GLY A 63 22.13 10.46 8.89
CA GLY A 63 23.54 10.24 9.20
C GLY A 63 24.50 11.23 8.50
N VAL A 64 25.80 10.88 8.45
CA VAL A 64 26.99 11.66 7.99
C VAL A 64 26.83 12.51 6.70
N PHE A 65 25.76 12.33 5.91
CA PHE A 65 25.42 13.13 4.74
C PHE A 65 24.89 14.54 5.06
N LEU A 66 24.57 14.86 6.32
CA LEU A 66 23.98 16.16 6.69
C LEU A 66 24.90 17.37 6.44
N SER A 67 26.22 17.18 6.33
CA SER A 67 27.18 18.30 6.23
C SER A 67 27.38 18.86 4.83
N TYR A 68 26.90 18.21 3.75
CA TYR A 68 27.25 18.59 2.37
C TYR A 68 26.07 18.72 1.39
N GLY A 69 24.82 18.72 1.87
CA GLY A 69 23.65 18.84 0.98
C GLY A 69 23.37 17.55 0.18
N LEU A 70 22.76 17.68 -1.00
CA LEU A 70 22.46 16.52 -1.86
C LEU A 70 23.75 15.90 -2.43
N SER A 71 23.83 14.56 -2.44
CA SER A 71 25.00 13.85 -2.99
C SER A 71 25.23 14.19 -4.47
N PRO A 72 26.49 14.17 -4.96
CA PRO A 72 26.79 14.38 -6.38
C PRO A 72 26.04 13.41 -7.30
N PHE A 73 25.82 12.18 -6.85
CA PHE A 73 25.01 11.20 -7.56
C PHE A 73 23.53 11.63 -7.65
N THR A 74 22.96 12.15 -6.57
CA THR A 74 21.58 12.66 -6.57
C THR A 74 21.43 13.83 -7.52
N LEU A 75 22.35 14.80 -7.47
CA LEU A 75 22.36 15.93 -8.41
C LEU A 75 22.47 15.46 -9.87
N LYS A 76 23.32 14.46 -10.14
CA LYS A 76 23.42 13.84 -11.47
C LYS A 76 22.10 13.20 -11.91
N MET A 77 21.42 12.46 -11.04
CA MET A 77 20.14 11.83 -11.35
C MET A 77 19.03 12.87 -11.61
N VAL A 78 19.04 13.98 -10.87
CA VAL A 78 18.10 15.09 -11.10
C VAL A 78 18.37 15.78 -12.44
N ARG A 79 19.63 16.04 -12.80
CA ARG A 79 19.99 16.60 -14.13
C ARG A 79 19.56 15.70 -15.28
N GLN A 80 19.54 14.39 -15.06
CA GLN A 80 19.10 13.41 -16.05
C GLN A 80 17.57 13.33 -16.26
N ILE A 81 16.77 14.03 -15.45
CA ILE A 81 15.31 14.09 -15.63
C ILE A 81 14.98 14.76 -16.97
N SER A 82 15.58 15.92 -17.25
CA SER A 82 15.47 16.60 -18.54
C SER A 82 16.67 17.52 -18.74
N THR A 83 17.62 17.10 -19.58
CA THR A 83 18.88 17.84 -19.77
C THR A 83 18.69 19.20 -20.43
N ASP A 84 17.67 19.35 -21.26
CA ASP A 84 17.48 20.57 -22.05
C ASP A 84 16.64 21.61 -21.31
N VAL A 85 15.60 21.16 -20.60
CA VAL A 85 14.60 22.01 -19.95
C VAL A 85 14.97 22.36 -18.50
N LEU A 86 15.68 21.47 -17.80
CA LEU A 86 15.91 21.58 -16.36
C LEU A 86 17.38 21.87 -16.07
N HIS A 87 17.62 22.98 -15.37
CA HIS A 87 18.94 23.38 -14.89
C HIS A 87 18.93 23.54 -13.37
N ILE A 88 19.94 23.01 -12.69
CA ILE A 88 20.12 23.21 -11.25
C ILE A 88 20.72 24.60 -11.03
N VAL A 89 20.14 25.38 -10.13
CA VAL A 89 20.62 26.70 -9.72
C VAL A 89 21.42 26.56 -8.43
N GLU A 90 22.63 27.14 -8.40
CA GLU A 90 23.51 27.16 -7.23
C GLU A 90 23.87 28.62 -6.88
N PRO A 91 23.72 29.05 -5.61
CA PRO A 91 23.15 28.32 -4.47
C PRO A 91 21.63 28.11 -4.61
N ALA A 92 21.08 27.16 -3.86
CA ALA A 92 19.64 27.01 -3.74
C ALA A 92 19.02 28.23 -3.02
N ASN A 93 17.75 28.53 -3.30
CA ASN A 93 17.00 29.55 -2.59
C ASN A 93 16.95 29.25 -1.08
N ASP A 94 16.92 30.32 -0.28
CA ASP A 94 16.90 30.22 1.19
C ASP A 94 15.76 29.32 1.68
N GLY A 95 16.09 28.36 2.54
CA GLY A 95 15.14 27.40 3.10
C GLY A 95 14.91 26.13 2.27
N TYR A 96 15.53 26.00 1.09
CA TYR A 96 15.36 24.84 0.20
C TYR A 96 16.68 24.09 -0.02
N GLN A 97 16.64 22.77 -0.20
CA GLN A 97 17.85 21.98 -0.49
C GLN A 97 18.21 21.96 -1.98
N LEU A 98 17.25 22.26 -2.86
CA LEU A 98 17.44 22.24 -4.31
C LEU A 98 16.57 23.32 -4.95
N THR A 99 17.13 24.07 -5.91
CA THR A 99 16.39 24.97 -6.78
C THR A 99 16.64 24.62 -8.24
N LEU A 100 15.56 24.49 -8.99
CA LEU A 100 15.55 24.12 -10.40
C LEU A 100 15.03 25.28 -11.22
N ARG A 101 15.72 25.61 -12.31
CA ARG A 101 15.25 26.51 -13.36
C ARG A 101 14.69 25.66 -14.49
N LEU A 102 13.40 25.82 -14.77
CA LEU A 102 12.67 25.18 -15.85
C LEU A 102 12.51 26.19 -16.98
N ASP A 103 13.05 25.87 -18.15
CA ASP A 103 12.94 26.68 -19.36
C ASP A 103 11.92 26.06 -20.33
N PHE A 104 10.70 26.59 -20.31
CA PHE A 104 9.59 26.10 -21.12
C PHE A 104 9.74 26.40 -22.61
N SER A 105 10.62 27.33 -23.00
CA SER A 105 10.89 27.61 -24.42
C SER A 105 11.52 26.41 -25.14
N LYS A 106 12.20 25.54 -24.39
CA LYS A 106 12.85 24.33 -24.89
C LYS A 106 11.94 23.09 -24.89
N LEU A 107 10.70 23.22 -24.41
CA LEU A 107 9.75 22.11 -24.44
C LEU A 107 9.19 21.91 -25.86
N PRO A 108 9.14 20.67 -26.35
CA PRO A 108 8.49 20.38 -27.63
C PRO A 108 6.96 20.57 -27.51
N HIS A 109 6.33 21.22 -28.49
CA HIS A 109 4.88 21.48 -28.53
C HIS A 109 4.01 20.25 -28.87
N ASN A 110 4.43 19.05 -28.47
CA ASN A 110 3.75 17.79 -28.76
C ASN A 110 3.42 17.04 -27.46
N LYS A 111 3.00 15.77 -27.56
CA LYS A 111 2.73 14.89 -26.41
C LYS A 111 3.95 14.63 -25.52
N GLU A 112 5.16 15.01 -25.93
CA GLU A 112 6.39 14.86 -25.15
C GLU A 112 6.51 15.94 -24.07
N SER A 113 5.94 17.14 -24.25
CA SER A 113 5.83 18.15 -23.18
C SER A 113 5.18 17.56 -21.92
N LEU A 114 4.07 16.85 -22.08
CA LEU A 114 3.37 16.18 -20.99
C LEU A 114 4.23 15.14 -20.28
N LYS A 115 5.08 14.42 -21.02
CA LYS A 115 6.01 13.43 -20.45
C LYS A 115 7.10 14.13 -19.65
N ILE A 116 7.73 15.15 -20.22
CA ILE A 116 8.79 15.92 -19.56
C ILE A 116 8.25 16.60 -18.30
N ILE A 117 7.08 17.25 -18.36
CA ILE A 117 6.46 17.86 -17.18
C ILE A 117 6.13 16.79 -16.12
N THR A 118 5.69 15.60 -16.53
CA THR A 118 5.47 14.48 -15.61
C THR A 118 6.79 14.00 -14.98
N GLU A 119 7.87 13.96 -15.73
CA GLU A 119 9.21 13.58 -15.26
C GLU A 119 9.77 14.63 -14.29
N VAL A 120 9.66 15.92 -14.61
CA VAL A 120 10.00 17.03 -13.70
C VAL A 120 9.19 16.93 -12.41
N SER A 121 7.90 16.62 -12.52
CA SER A 121 7.02 16.45 -11.36
C SER A 121 7.39 15.22 -10.49
N SER A 122 8.30 14.36 -10.96
CA SER A 122 8.80 13.20 -10.20
C SER A 122 10.10 13.47 -9.43
N VAL A 123 10.55 14.73 -9.36
CA VAL A 123 11.82 15.13 -8.74
C VAL A 123 12.01 14.61 -7.30
N GLN A 124 11.00 14.68 -6.44
CA GLN A 124 11.08 14.11 -5.09
C GLN A 124 11.32 12.60 -5.12
N ALA A 125 10.59 11.88 -5.98
CA ALA A 125 10.77 10.45 -6.13
C ALA A 125 12.18 10.12 -6.64
N VAL A 126 12.75 10.96 -7.51
CA VAL A 126 14.14 10.83 -7.97
C VAL A 126 15.14 11.06 -6.84
N ILE A 127 14.97 12.10 -6.02
CA ILE A 127 15.84 12.41 -4.88
C ILE A 127 15.85 11.26 -3.85
N LEU A 128 14.67 10.78 -3.44
CA LEU A 128 14.59 9.68 -2.48
C LEU A 128 15.12 8.37 -3.07
N SER A 129 14.84 8.13 -4.36
CA SER A 129 15.32 6.92 -5.04
C SER A 129 16.83 6.94 -5.24
N SER A 130 17.45 8.08 -5.55
CA SER A 130 18.91 8.16 -5.74
C SER A 130 19.65 7.86 -4.45
N GLN A 131 19.19 8.41 -3.32
CA GLN A 131 19.78 8.15 -2.00
C GLN A 131 19.72 6.66 -1.64
N LEU A 132 18.57 6.00 -1.87
CA LEU A 132 18.47 4.56 -1.63
C LEU A 132 19.27 3.74 -2.66
N LYS A 133 19.39 4.20 -3.92
CA LYS A 133 20.22 3.56 -4.95
C LYS A 133 21.69 3.54 -4.53
N GLU A 134 22.23 4.65 -4.04
CA GLU A 134 23.62 4.71 -3.53
C GLU A 134 23.82 3.73 -2.37
N MET A 135 22.84 3.61 -1.48
CA MET A 135 22.91 2.67 -0.36
C MET A 135 22.91 1.20 -0.82
N LEU A 136 22.15 0.88 -1.87
CA LEU A 136 21.92 -0.47 -2.37
C LEU A 136 22.89 -0.92 -3.48
N GLN A 137 23.52 -0.03 -4.24
CA GLN A 137 24.45 -0.40 -5.31
C GLN A 137 25.71 -1.11 -4.77
N ASN A 138 26.04 -0.86 -3.52
CA ASN A 138 27.25 -1.31 -2.84
C ASN A 138 27.02 -2.53 -1.94
N VAL A 139 26.14 -3.49 -2.33
CA VAL A 139 25.88 -4.73 -1.54
C VAL A 139 27.16 -5.51 -1.22
N ASN A 140 28.14 -5.45 -2.13
CA ASN A 140 29.38 -6.22 -2.04
C ASN A 140 30.58 -5.41 -1.54
N SER A 141 30.45 -4.09 -1.31
CA SER A 141 31.57 -3.29 -0.80
C SER A 141 31.75 -3.58 0.68
N TRP A 142 32.92 -4.09 1.02
CA TRP A 142 33.29 -4.57 2.34
C TRP A 142 33.58 -3.40 3.29
N ASP A 143 32.61 -3.00 4.12
CA ASP A 143 32.90 -2.21 5.33
C ASP A 143 33.05 -3.17 6.52
N SER A 144 34.26 -3.74 6.65
CA SER A 144 34.65 -4.45 7.86
C SER A 144 34.81 -3.46 9.00
N SER A 145 33.76 -3.28 9.78
CA SER A 145 33.93 -3.11 11.22
C SER A 145 33.51 -4.43 11.87
N GLN A 146 34.46 -5.10 12.53
CA GLN A 146 34.14 -6.22 13.41
C GLN A 146 33.20 -5.69 14.52
N GLY A 147 31.92 -6.05 14.46
CA GLY A 147 30.88 -5.58 15.37
C GLY A 147 29.47 -5.91 14.86
N MET A 148 28.45 -5.65 15.69
CA MET A 148 27.04 -5.70 15.25
C MET A 148 26.86 -4.75 14.05
N TYR A 149 26.22 -5.25 12.99
CA TYR A 149 25.90 -4.44 11.81
C TYR A 149 25.04 -3.23 12.21
N LYS A 150 25.59 -2.02 12.09
CA LYS A 150 24.87 -0.80 12.48
C LYS A 150 23.69 -0.57 11.54
N PRO A 151 22.45 -0.53 12.05
CA PRO A 151 21.29 -0.23 11.23
C PRO A 151 21.32 1.25 10.79
N ILE A 152 21.01 1.50 9.52
CA ILE A 152 20.82 2.84 8.99
C ILE A 152 19.32 3.13 9.02
N LYS A 153 18.91 4.04 9.92
CA LYS A 153 17.53 4.51 10.01
C LYS A 153 17.20 5.41 8.82
N LEU A 154 16.16 5.05 8.07
CA LEU A 154 15.67 5.80 6.92
C LEU A 154 14.30 6.44 7.23
N ILE A 155 14.22 7.76 7.10
CA ILE A 155 13.06 8.57 7.46
C ILE A 155 12.68 9.45 6.26
N TYR A 156 11.66 9.04 5.51
CA TYR A 156 10.94 9.94 4.60
C TYR A 156 9.51 10.20 5.07
N HIS A 157 9.00 9.35 5.97
CA HIS A 157 7.75 9.57 6.67
C HIS A 157 8.03 9.61 8.18
N PRO A 158 7.77 10.74 8.87
CA PRO A 158 8.21 10.95 10.26
C PRO A 158 7.81 9.84 11.24
N LYS A 159 6.66 9.20 11.03
CA LYS A 159 6.13 8.15 11.92
C LYS A 159 6.38 6.71 11.42
N GLU A 160 6.98 6.57 10.24
CA GLU A 160 7.15 5.28 9.56
C GLU A 160 8.59 5.17 9.02
N PRO A 161 9.59 5.13 9.90
CA PRO A 161 10.95 4.85 9.48
C PRO A 161 11.07 3.39 9.05
N PHE A 162 12.01 3.10 8.16
CA PHE A 162 12.47 1.74 7.93
C PHE A 162 14.00 1.71 8.04
N TYR A 163 14.55 0.53 8.27
CA TYR A 163 15.97 0.36 8.51
C TYR A 163 16.64 -0.40 7.38
N VAL A 164 17.87 -0.04 7.08
CA VAL A 164 18.73 -0.78 6.16
C VAL A 164 19.95 -1.25 6.92
N ILE A 165 20.16 -2.56 6.95
CA ILE A 165 21.29 -3.20 7.62
C ILE A 165 22.15 -3.87 6.56
N ARG A 166 23.43 -3.50 6.48
CA ARG A 166 24.38 -4.12 5.56
C ARG A 166 24.98 -5.35 6.22
N GLN A 167 24.75 -6.52 5.63
CA GLN A 167 25.33 -7.79 6.05
C GLN A 167 26.30 -8.30 4.96
N PRO A 168 27.15 -9.30 5.25
CA PRO A 168 27.99 -9.91 4.23
C PRO A 168 27.10 -10.50 3.12
N GLN A 169 27.35 -10.07 1.87
CA GLN A 169 26.68 -10.55 0.64
C GLN A 169 25.19 -10.15 0.48
N LYS A 170 24.57 -9.50 1.47
CA LYS A 170 23.17 -9.06 1.39
C LYS A 170 22.90 -7.81 2.21
N ILE A 171 21.88 -7.07 1.83
CA ILE A 171 21.33 -5.95 2.58
C ILE A 171 19.96 -6.36 3.12
N VAL A 172 19.71 -6.17 4.41
CA VAL A 172 18.41 -6.44 5.02
C VAL A 172 17.66 -5.13 5.19
N ALA A 173 16.49 -5.01 4.58
CA ALA A 173 15.58 -3.89 4.78
C ALA A 173 14.49 -4.28 5.78
N VAL A 174 14.38 -3.59 6.91
CA VAL A 174 13.44 -3.89 8.01
C VAL A 174 12.40 -2.79 8.16
N PHE A 175 11.13 -3.16 8.18
CA PHE A 175 9.97 -2.27 8.25
C PHE A 175 9.19 -2.52 9.56
N PRO A 176 9.36 -1.65 10.57
CA PRO A 176 8.51 -1.60 11.77
C PRO A 176 7.05 -1.19 11.44
N MET A 177 6.11 -2.14 11.46
CA MET A 177 4.73 -1.91 11.04
C MET A 177 3.84 -1.41 12.18
N ARG A 178 3.21 -0.25 12.00
CA ARG A 178 2.26 0.35 12.96
C ARG A 178 0.90 0.61 12.34
N PHE A 179 -0.15 0.22 13.06
CA PHE A 179 -1.54 0.46 12.70
C PHE A 179 -2.27 1.15 13.85
N LYS A 180 -3.20 2.05 13.53
CA LYS A 180 -4.00 2.75 14.56
C LYS A 180 -5.07 1.83 15.16
N ASP A 181 -5.72 1.04 14.31
CA ASP A 181 -6.85 0.21 14.70
C ASP A 181 -6.44 -1.25 14.93
N ASN A 182 -6.92 -1.86 16.02
CA ASN A 182 -6.66 -3.28 16.31
C ASN A 182 -7.19 -4.22 15.22
N SER A 183 -8.29 -3.84 14.52
CA SER A 183 -8.78 -4.62 13.38
C SER A 183 -7.78 -4.63 12.23
N ASP A 184 -7.09 -3.51 12.00
CA ASP A 184 -6.11 -3.38 10.93
C ASP A 184 -4.86 -4.18 11.26
N VAL A 185 -4.47 -4.27 12.54
CA VAL A 185 -3.41 -5.18 13.02
C VAL A 185 -3.73 -6.63 12.65
N ILE A 186 -4.93 -7.12 12.96
CA ILE A 186 -5.32 -8.51 12.66
C ILE A 186 -5.28 -8.81 11.15
N ILE A 187 -5.78 -7.87 10.34
CA ILE A 187 -5.74 -7.98 8.88
C ILE A 187 -4.30 -7.97 8.36
N ALA A 188 -3.46 -7.07 8.88
CA ALA A 188 -2.06 -6.95 8.49
C ALA A 188 -1.25 -8.19 8.87
N THR A 189 -1.40 -8.70 10.09
CA THR A 189 -0.74 -9.93 10.53
C THR A 189 -1.08 -11.11 9.63
N SER A 190 -2.37 -11.27 9.28
CA SER A 190 -2.80 -12.29 8.32
C SER A 190 -2.20 -12.07 6.93
N PHE A 191 -2.05 -10.81 6.51
CA PHE A 191 -1.42 -10.46 5.25
C PHE A 191 0.06 -10.81 5.20
N PHE A 192 0.82 -10.54 6.28
CA PHE A 192 2.25 -10.85 6.35
C PHE A 192 2.52 -12.34 6.40
N GLN A 193 1.73 -13.10 7.15
CA GLN A 193 1.82 -14.56 7.19
C GLN A 193 1.62 -15.17 5.78
N GLU A 194 0.61 -14.71 5.05
CA GLU A 194 0.38 -15.15 3.66
C GLU A 194 1.49 -14.68 2.71
N LEU A 195 2.07 -13.49 2.94
CA LEU A 195 3.20 -13.00 2.15
C LEU A 195 4.43 -13.90 2.33
N MET A 196 4.78 -14.27 3.57
CA MET A 196 5.86 -15.21 3.86
C MET A 196 5.63 -16.55 3.16
N ASP A 197 4.44 -17.14 3.34
CA ASP A 197 4.06 -18.41 2.72
C ASP A 197 4.23 -18.39 1.19
N VAL A 198 3.84 -17.29 0.54
CA VAL A 198 3.94 -17.14 -0.92
C VAL A 198 5.39 -17.00 -1.36
N VAL A 199 6.20 -16.21 -0.65
CA VAL A 199 7.61 -16.00 -0.99
C VAL A 199 8.44 -17.27 -0.78
N SER A 200 8.08 -18.12 0.19
CA SER A 200 8.72 -19.42 0.40
C SER A 200 8.46 -20.44 -0.73
N LEU A 201 7.55 -20.18 -1.67
CA LEU A 201 7.31 -21.08 -2.79
C LEU A 201 8.44 -21.01 -3.82
N LYS A 202 8.88 -22.18 -4.31
CA LYS A 202 9.94 -22.30 -5.35
C LYS A 202 9.69 -21.44 -6.59
N LYS A 203 8.43 -21.14 -6.93
CA LYS A 203 8.05 -20.26 -8.04
C LYS A 203 8.62 -18.83 -7.90
N TRP A 204 8.83 -18.37 -6.67
CA TRP A 204 9.29 -17.02 -6.35
C TRP A 204 10.74 -16.99 -5.83
N ALA A 205 11.54 -18.01 -6.13
CA ALA A 205 12.93 -18.10 -5.69
C ALA A 205 13.84 -16.93 -6.14
N LYS A 206 13.43 -16.15 -7.14
CA LYS A 206 14.15 -14.96 -7.64
C LYS A 206 13.73 -13.64 -6.96
N VAL A 207 12.81 -13.69 -6.01
CA VAL A 207 12.28 -12.53 -5.27
C VAL A 207 13.04 -12.42 -3.95
N PRO A 208 13.24 -11.20 -3.40
CA PRO A 208 13.81 -11.03 -2.09
C PRO A 208 13.10 -11.89 -1.04
N PRO A 209 13.84 -12.76 -0.30
CA PRO A 209 13.27 -13.46 0.84
C PRO A 209 12.63 -12.47 1.79
N CYS A 210 11.42 -12.81 2.27
CA CYS A 210 10.63 -11.98 3.14
C CYS A 210 10.39 -12.74 4.45
N ASN A 211 10.61 -12.08 5.58
CA ASN A 211 10.30 -12.61 6.90
C ASN A 211 9.41 -11.61 7.67
N TRP A 212 8.60 -12.11 8.59
CA TRP A 212 7.84 -11.30 9.53
C TRP A 212 7.98 -11.87 10.94
N SER A 213 8.21 -10.99 11.90
CA SER A 213 8.34 -11.33 13.32
C SER A 213 7.59 -10.30 14.18
N PRO A 214 6.87 -10.72 15.22
CA PRO A 214 6.30 -9.79 16.19
C PRO A 214 7.39 -9.14 17.06
N ILE A 215 8.58 -9.74 17.14
CA ILE A 215 9.69 -9.30 17.98
C ILE A 215 10.72 -8.56 17.10
N PRO A 216 11.30 -7.44 17.58
CA PRO A 216 12.34 -6.72 16.85
C PRO A 216 13.55 -7.62 16.52
N PRO A 217 14.09 -7.54 15.29
CA PRO A 217 15.34 -8.20 14.94
C PRO A 217 16.50 -7.80 15.86
N LEU A 218 17.46 -8.70 16.04
CA LEU A 218 18.61 -8.50 16.94
C LEU A 218 19.44 -7.29 16.54
N GLU A 219 19.51 -7.01 15.24
CA GLU A 219 20.25 -5.91 14.63
C GLU A 219 19.66 -4.53 14.97
N LEU A 220 18.40 -4.47 15.37
CA LEU A 220 17.76 -3.22 15.82
C LEU A 220 17.86 -3.01 17.33
N ARG A 221 18.55 -3.89 18.07
CA ARG A 221 18.77 -3.68 19.51
C ARG A 221 19.60 -2.41 19.72
N GLY A 222 19.10 -1.50 20.55
CA GLY A 222 19.73 -0.20 20.84
C GLY A 222 19.11 0.98 20.08
N GLU A 223 18.23 0.73 19.10
CA GLU A 223 17.42 1.78 18.49
C GLU A 223 16.35 2.32 19.45
N SER A 224 15.75 3.46 19.11
CA SER A 224 14.80 4.13 19.99
C SER A 224 13.61 3.23 20.35
N PHE A 225 13.13 3.32 21.60
CA PHE A 225 12.00 2.52 22.06
C PHE A 225 10.74 2.77 21.21
N GLU A 226 10.54 4.00 20.74
CA GLU A 226 9.42 4.34 19.86
C GLU A 226 9.46 3.52 18.57
N ASP A 227 10.64 3.34 17.97
CA ASP A 227 10.84 2.57 16.74
C ASP A 227 10.71 1.06 16.94
N LEU A 228 11.01 0.56 18.14
CA LEU A 228 10.92 -0.86 18.50
C LEU A 228 9.54 -1.27 19.02
N SER A 229 8.75 -0.32 19.53
CA SER A 229 7.37 -0.56 19.95
C SER A 229 6.43 -0.53 18.75
N THR A 230 6.15 -1.72 18.18
CA THR A 230 5.22 -1.89 17.07
C THR A 230 4.10 -2.86 17.43
N ASN A 231 2.88 -2.60 16.94
CA ASN A 231 1.76 -3.52 17.09
C ASN A 231 1.56 -4.44 15.88
N GLY A 232 2.12 -4.09 14.71
CA GLY A 232 2.06 -4.90 13.49
C GLY A 232 3.27 -5.80 13.27
N GLY A 233 4.27 -5.75 14.16
CA GLY A 233 5.53 -6.49 14.03
C GLY A 233 6.50 -5.88 13.01
N PHE A 234 7.52 -6.64 12.65
CA PHE A 234 8.63 -6.25 11.80
C PHE A 234 8.64 -7.12 10.55
N VAL A 235 8.61 -6.49 9.38
CA VAL A 235 8.78 -7.18 8.09
C VAL A 235 10.20 -6.93 7.60
N SER A 236 10.92 -7.97 7.20
CA SER A 236 12.27 -7.85 6.65
C SER A 236 12.37 -8.43 5.24
N PHE A 237 13.17 -7.79 4.40
CA PHE A 237 13.51 -8.25 3.05
C PHE A 237 15.02 -8.40 2.88
N ASP A 238 15.44 -9.55 2.39
CA ASP A 238 16.84 -9.85 2.12
C ASP A 238 17.20 -9.50 0.66
N ILE A 239 18.00 -8.45 0.49
CA ILE A 239 18.39 -7.89 -0.80
C ILE A 239 19.82 -8.29 -1.11
N SER A 240 19.99 -9.37 -1.85
CA SER A 240 21.27 -9.75 -2.49
C SER A 240 21.53 -9.03 -3.82
N SER A 241 22.76 -9.14 -4.32
CA SER A 241 23.25 -8.53 -5.57
C SER A 241 22.31 -8.69 -6.77
N HIS A 242 21.75 -9.89 -6.99
CA HIS A 242 20.87 -10.17 -8.13
C HIS A 242 19.51 -9.44 -8.10
N HIS A 243 19.12 -8.85 -6.96
CA HIS A 243 17.93 -8.01 -6.83
C HIS A 243 18.20 -6.54 -7.23
N VAL A 244 19.47 -6.14 -7.24
CA VAL A 244 19.91 -4.76 -7.50
C VAL A 244 20.73 -4.65 -8.79
N GLU A 245 20.83 -5.73 -9.56
CA GLU A 245 21.57 -5.75 -10.81
C GLU A 245 20.81 -5.03 -11.94
N GLY A 246 21.51 -4.12 -12.63
CA GLY A 246 21.02 -3.40 -13.81
C GLY A 246 19.67 -2.71 -13.60
N LYS A 247 18.70 -3.01 -14.47
CA LYS A 247 17.36 -2.40 -14.46
C LYS A 247 16.49 -2.82 -13.26
N ARG A 248 16.91 -3.80 -12.45
CA ARG A 248 16.14 -4.27 -11.29
C ARG A 248 16.25 -3.33 -10.09
N LEU A 249 17.39 -2.65 -9.95
CA LEU A 249 17.66 -1.70 -8.87
C LEU A 249 16.51 -0.70 -8.69
N ASP A 250 16.08 -0.08 -9.79
CA ASP A 250 15.03 0.94 -9.77
C ASP A 250 13.68 0.39 -9.27
N LYS A 251 13.34 -0.85 -9.63
CA LYS A 251 12.13 -1.52 -9.17
C LYS A 251 12.21 -1.90 -7.70
N THR A 252 13.36 -2.39 -7.26
CA THR A 252 13.61 -2.76 -5.85
C THR A 252 13.52 -1.53 -4.96
N VAL A 253 14.22 -0.46 -5.32
CA VAL A 253 14.19 0.85 -4.64
C VAL A 253 12.76 1.38 -4.54
N TRP A 254 12.04 1.42 -5.67
CA TRP A 254 10.66 1.90 -5.67
C TRP A 254 9.73 1.04 -4.82
N SER A 255 9.93 -0.28 -4.80
CA SER A 255 9.13 -1.20 -3.99
C SER A 255 9.37 -0.99 -2.49
N LEU A 256 10.63 -0.79 -2.08
CA LEU A 256 10.99 -0.53 -0.68
C LEU A 256 10.43 0.81 -0.19
N LEU A 257 10.63 1.88 -0.96
CA LEU A 257 10.10 3.21 -0.62
C LEU A 257 8.57 3.25 -0.54
N ASN A 258 7.87 2.33 -1.21
CA ASN A 258 6.41 2.29 -1.21
C ASN A 258 5.82 1.16 -0.36
N PHE A 259 6.64 0.37 0.33
CA PHE A 259 6.16 -0.82 1.03
C PHE A 259 5.12 -0.49 2.11
N TYR A 260 5.38 0.53 2.94
CA TYR A 260 4.42 0.99 3.96
C TYR A 260 3.08 1.35 3.36
N ALA A 261 3.12 2.21 2.35
CA ALA A 261 1.93 2.74 1.71
C ALA A 261 1.15 1.61 1.00
N TYR A 262 1.85 0.66 0.38
CA TYR A 262 1.29 -0.54 -0.23
C TYR A 262 0.54 -1.40 0.81
N VAL A 263 1.17 -1.74 1.92
CA VAL A 263 0.54 -2.57 2.95
C VAL A 263 -0.66 -1.87 3.55
N LYS A 264 -0.51 -0.60 3.98
CA LYS A 264 -1.61 0.15 4.60
C LYS A 264 -2.79 0.32 3.66
N HIS A 265 -2.53 0.57 2.37
CA HIS A 265 -3.57 0.62 1.35
C HIS A 265 -4.31 -0.73 1.25
N HIS A 266 -3.60 -1.85 1.18
CA HIS A 266 -4.20 -3.16 1.06
C HIS A 266 -4.96 -3.61 2.32
N VAL A 267 -4.50 -3.24 3.50
CA VAL A 267 -5.22 -3.47 4.77
C VAL A 267 -6.56 -2.71 4.76
N LYS A 268 -6.54 -1.40 4.44
CA LYS A 268 -7.75 -0.58 4.33
C LYS A 268 -8.72 -1.13 3.28
N CYS A 269 -8.21 -1.50 2.10
CA CYS A 269 -9.02 -2.10 1.04
C CYS A 269 -9.67 -3.43 1.47
N THR A 270 -8.95 -4.26 2.22
CA THR A 270 -9.45 -5.53 2.75
C THR A 270 -10.53 -5.31 3.80
N ARG A 271 -10.33 -4.36 4.72
CA ARG A 271 -11.36 -3.96 5.68
C ARG A 271 -12.63 -3.47 4.98
N GLY A 272 -12.49 -2.58 4.00
CA GLY A 272 -13.63 -2.09 3.21
C GLY A 272 -14.31 -3.20 2.39
N PHE A 273 -13.57 -4.22 1.95
CA PHE A 273 -14.14 -5.41 1.30
C PHE A 273 -14.95 -6.27 2.29
N ILE A 274 -14.43 -6.51 3.49
CA ILE A 274 -15.12 -7.26 4.55
C ILE A 274 -16.42 -6.54 4.91
N GLN A 275 -16.38 -5.23 5.16
CA GLN A 275 -17.56 -4.43 5.50
C GLN A 275 -18.63 -4.47 4.41
N ARG A 276 -18.24 -4.33 3.12
CA ARG A 276 -19.19 -4.47 2.00
C ARG A 276 -19.80 -5.87 1.92
N SER A 277 -18.99 -6.90 2.20
CA SER A 277 -19.46 -8.29 2.21
C SER A 277 -20.44 -8.56 3.36
N MET A 278 -20.20 -7.96 4.53
CA MET A 278 -21.11 -8.02 5.68
C MET A 278 -22.43 -7.32 5.39
N ARG A 279 -22.40 -6.10 4.84
CA ARG A 279 -23.63 -5.38 4.43
C ARG A 279 -24.46 -6.19 3.45
N ARG A 280 -23.85 -6.71 2.39
CA ARG A 280 -24.55 -7.57 1.43
C ARG A 280 -25.17 -8.81 2.07
N ARG A 281 -24.52 -9.41 3.09
CA ARG A 281 -25.09 -10.56 3.81
C ARG A 281 -26.28 -10.13 4.67
N LEU A 282 -26.20 -8.98 5.33
CA LEU A 282 -27.30 -8.41 6.09
C LEU A 282 -28.50 -8.11 5.17
N ASP A 283 -28.28 -7.45 4.04
CA ASP A 283 -29.34 -7.13 3.07
C ASP A 283 -30.08 -8.39 2.62
N ASN A 284 -29.34 -9.47 2.32
CA ASN A 284 -29.95 -10.75 1.95
C ASN A 284 -30.78 -11.37 3.10
N LEU A 285 -30.36 -11.21 4.35
CA LEU A 285 -31.09 -11.75 5.51
C LEU A 285 -32.37 -10.93 5.77
N VAL A 286 -32.29 -9.61 5.64
CA VAL A 286 -33.44 -8.71 5.74
C VAL A 286 -34.47 -9.04 4.66
N GLU A 287 -34.04 -9.24 3.41
CA GLU A 287 -34.93 -9.63 2.31
C GLU A 287 -35.66 -10.95 2.58
N VAL A 288 -35.01 -11.91 3.24
CA VAL A 288 -35.64 -13.18 3.63
C VAL A 288 -36.68 -12.96 4.74
N LEU A 289 -36.37 -12.11 5.73
CA LEU A 289 -37.30 -11.80 6.83
C LEU A 289 -38.54 -11.03 6.35
N GLU A 290 -38.36 -10.09 5.42
CA GLU A 290 -39.47 -9.34 4.82
C GLU A 290 -40.38 -10.27 4.03
N LYS A 291 -39.82 -11.19 3.24
CA LYS A 291 -40.61 -12.20 2.51
C LYS A 291 -41.42 -13.08 3.45
N SER A 292 -40.85 -13.54 4.57
CA SER A 292 -41.60 -14.34 5.54
C SER A 292 -42.76 -13.57 6.19
N ARG A 293 -42.57 -12.27 6.48
CA ARG A 293 -43.64 -11.44 7.06
C ARG A 293 -44.82 -11.25 6.10
N VAL A 294 -44.55 -11.12 4.80
CA VAL A 294 -45.59 -10.99 3.77
C VAL A 294 -46.32 -12.32 3.57
N GLU A 295 -45.63 -13.46 3.63
CA GLU A 295 -46.24 -14.79 3.55
C GLU A 295 -47.20 -15.05 4.74
N ASP A 296 -46.85 -14.62 5.95
CA ASP A 296 -47.73 -14.73 7.13
C ASP A 296 -48.99 -13.84 7.03
N GLY A 297 -48.87 -12.66 6.41
CA GLY A 297 -50.00 -11.75 6.16
C GLY A 297 -50.98 -12.22 5.06
N GLN A 298 -50.56 -13.15 4.20
CA GLN A 298 -51.39 -13.76 3.15
C GLN A 298 -52.08 -15.06 3.58
N ILE A 299 -51.91 -15.50 4.83
CA ILE A 299 -52.70 -16.60 5.40
C ILE A 299 -54.14 -16.10 5.61
N LYS A 300 -54.97 -16.17 4.55
CA LYS A 300 -56.42 -16.18 4.70
C LYS A 300 -56.76 -17.29 5.70
N LYS A 301 -57.52 -16.97 6.76
CA LYS A 301 -58.09 -17.93 7.71
C LYS A 301 -58.77 -19.06 6.92
N VAL A 302 -58.10 -20.20 6.75
CA VAL A 302 -58.73 -21.40 6.22
C VAL A 302 -59.51 -22.01 7.38
N GLN A 303 -60.82 -21.77 7.38
CA GLN A 303 -61.76 -22.61 8.11
C GLN A 303 -61.64 -24.05 7.61
N GLY A 304 -61.67 -25.01 8.54
CA GLY A 304 -62.04 -26.38 8.21
C GLY A 304 -60.90 -27.38 8.26
N TRP A 305 -60.80 -28.03 9.41
CA TRP A 305 -60.20 -29.34 9.63
C TRP A 305 -60.66 -30.34 8.55
N ARG A 306 -59.73 -31.04 7.86
CA ARG A 306 -59.94 -32.43 7.38
C ARG A 306 -58.63 -33.13 7.03
N LYS A 307 -58.41 -34.24 7.76
CA LYS A 307 -57.46 -35.36 7.62
C LYS A 307 -56.44 -35.31 6.46
N MET A 308 -55.17 -35.20 6.84
CA MET A 308 -54.02 -35.34 5.94
C MET A 308 -53.69 -36.83 5.72
N ARG A 309 -54.02 -37.38 4.55
CA ARG A 309 -53.44 -38.65 4.06
C ARG A 309 -52.00 -38.39 3.61
N LYS A 310 -51.09 -39.25 4.05
CA LYS A 310 -49.69 -39.31 3.59
C LYS A 310 -49.65 -39.53 2.07
N MET A 311 -48.91 -38.68 1.36
CA MET A 311 -48.20 -39.09 0.14
C MET A 311 -46.78 -38.53 0.17
N VAL A 312 -45.85 -39.47 0.14
CA VAL A 312 -44.42 -39.27 -0.08
C VAL A 312 -44.21 -38.97 -1.58
N GLY A 313 -43.45 -37.93 -1.92
CA GLY A 313 -43.05 -37.72 -3.32
C GLY A 313 -42.36 -36.38 -3.62
N SER A 314 -41.04 -36.43 -3.79
CA SER A 314 -40.22 -35.55 -4.65
C SER A 314 -40.18 -34.01 -4.37
N LYS A 315 -39.60 -33.59 -3.24
CA LYS A 315 -39.08 -32.20 -3.07
C LYS A 315 -37.56 -32.04 -3.19
N SER A 316 -36.82 -33.14 -3.45
CA SER A 316 -35.34 -33.16 -3.46
C SER A 316 -34.72 -32.55 -4.73
N LYS A 317 -35.40 -32.60 -5.89
CA LYS A 317 -34.82 -32.14 -7.17
C LYS A 317 -34.78 -30.61 -7.34
N MET A 318 -35.70 -29.86 -6.71
CA MET A 318 -35.74 -28.39 -6.81
C MET A 318 -34.66 -27.71 -5.95
N ILE A 319 -34.38 -28.26 -4.77
CA ILE A 319 -33.41 -27.68 -3.82
C ILE A 319 -31.98 -27.85 -4.36
N LYS A 320 -31.67 -28.99 -4.99
CA LYS A 320 -30.35 -29.22 -5.62
C LYS A 320 -30.04 -28.29 -6.80
N ARG A 321 -31.04 -27.92 -7.62
CA ARG A 321 -30.85 -26.96 -8.73
C ARG A 321 -30.55 -25.55 -8.22
N ARG A 322 -31.25 -25.09 -7.17
CA ARG A 322 -31.09 -23.75 -6.58
C ARG A 322 -29.71 -23.54 -5.92
N TRP A 323 -29.14 -24.59 -5.34
CA TRP A 323 -27.80 -24.53 -4.71
C TRP A 323 -26.67 -24.52 -5.75
N GLY A 324 -26.86 -25.12 -6.92
CA GLY A 324 -25.91 -25.08 -8.04
C GLY A 324 -25.70 -23.67 -8.60
N ASP A 325 -26.77 -22.88 -8.71
CA ASP A 325 -26.71 -21.52 -9.26
C ASP A 325 -26.15 -20.48 -8.29
N LEU A 326 -26.40 -20.65 -6.98
CA LEU A 326 -25.73 -19.89 -5.92
C LEU A 326 -24.22 -20.16 -5.94
N GLY A 327 -23.79 -21.42 -6.09
CA GLY A 327 -22.39 -21.79 -6.25
C GLY A 327 -21.73 -21.15 -7.48
N LYS A 328 -22.43 -21.08 -8.62
CA LYS A 328 -21.95 -20.44 -9.86
C LYS A 328 -21.89 -18.90 -9.75
N LYS A 329 -22.81 -18.24 -9.04
CA LYS A 329 -22.76 -16.79 -8.76
C LYS A 329 -21.61 -16.44 -7.79
N ILE A 330 -21.36 -17.27 -6.79
CA ILE A 330 -20.24 -17.10 -5.85
C ILE A 330 -18.88 -17.26 -6.58
N LYS A 331 -18.77 -18.19 -7.55
CA LYS A 331 -17.56 -18.33 -8.38
C LYS A 331 -17.29 -17.09 -9.25
N ARG A 332 -18.32 -16.40 -9.76
CA ARG A 332 -18.17 -15.16 -10.56
C ARG A 332 -17.69 -13.95 -9.75
N ILE A 333 -18.03 -13.86 -8.47
CA ILE A 333 -17.65 -12.72 -7.60
C ILE A 333 -16.18 -12.80 -7.14
N ARG A 334 -15.55 -13.98 -7.21
CA ARG A 334 -14.13 -14.19 -6.82
C ARG A 334 -13.10 -13.45 -7.69
N PHE A 335 -13.51 -12.81 -8.79
CA PHE A 335 -12.59 -12.33 -9.84
C PHE A 335 -12.20 -10.85 -9.79
N ARG A 336 -12.77 -10.01 -8.91
CA ARG A 336 -12.57 -8.54 -9.01
C ARG A 336 -11.41 -7.93 -8.22
N ILE A 337 -10.69 -8.70 -7.40
CA ILE A 337 -9.38 -8.28 -6.85
C ILE A 337 -8.44 -9.50 -6.94
N LYS A 338 -7.70 -9.59 -8.05
CA LYS A 338 -6.65 -10.60 -8.22
C LYS A 338 -5.34 -10.06 -7.64
N ILE A 339 -5.13 -10.25 -6.34
CA ILE A 339 -3.76 -10.37 -5.83
C ILE A 339 -3.37 -11.84 -6.05
N HIS A 340 -2.41 -12.08 -6.93
CA HIS A 340 -1.92 -13.43 -7.25
C HIS A 340 -1.18 -13.96 -6.01
N GLY A 341 -1.52 -15.18 -5.53
CA GLY A 341 -0.92 -15.78 -4.32
C GLY A 341 -1.85 -15.85 -3.09
N PHE A 342 -2.79 -14.92 -2.92
CA PHE A 342 -3.68 -14.84 -1.72
C PHE A 342 -4.94 -15.72 -1.83
N ALA A 343 -4.79 -17.00 -2.21
CA ALA A 343 -5.94 -17.90 -2.37
C ALA A 343 -6.43 -18.50 -1.02
N ARG A 344 -5.55 -18.64 -0.02
CA ARG A 344 -5.84 -19.26 1.27
C ARG A 344 -6.57 -18.31 2.23
N PHE A 345 -6.13 -17.05 2.33
CA PHE A 345 -6.88 -15.98 3.02
C PHE A 345 -8.35 -15.93 2.61
N ARG A 346 -8.63 -16.07 1.30
CA ARG A 346 -10.00 -16.15 0.77
C ARG A 346 -10.75 -17.40 1.20
N ARG A 347 -10.11 -18.57 1.31
CA ARG A 347 -10.81 -19.81 1.66
C ARG A 347 -11.22 -19.83 3.13
N ARG A 348 -10.32 -19.43 4.03
CA ARG A 348 -10.50 -19.58 5.49
C ARG A 348 -11.59 -18.67 6.08
N TRP A 349 -11.79 -17.48 5.52
CA TRP A 349 -12.83 -16.53 5.95
C TRP A 349 -14.16 -16.66 5.18
N LEU A 350 -14.17 -17.33 4.02
CA LEU A 350 -15.36 -17.48 3.18
C LEU A 350 -16.02 -18.87 3.29
N THR A 351 -15.42 -19.81 4.01
CA THR A 351 -16.11 -21.05 4.41
C THR A 351 -17.10 -20.73 5.54
N VAL A 352 -18.39 -20.83 5.23
CA VAL A 352 -19.45 -20.92 6.23
C VAL A 352 -19.18 -22.17 7.07
N PRO A 353 -19.07 -22.09 8.40
CA PRO A 353 -19.11 -23.29 9.22
C PRO A 353 -20.45 -23.98 8.95
N SER A 354 -20.43 -25.25 8.56
CA SER A 354 -21.65 -26.04 8.49
C SER A 354 -22.16 -26.24 9.91
N PHE A 355 -23.16 -25.47 10.32
CA PHE A 355 -23.90 -25.75 11.54
C PHE A 355 -24.70 -27.04 11.30
N SER A 356 -24.24 -28.15 11.89
CA SER A 356 -25.08 -29.33 12.06
C SER A 356 -26.14 -28.98 13.10
N SER A 357 -27.40 -28.96 12.70
CA SER A 357 -28.53 -28.77 13.60
C SER A 357 -28.69 -30.00 14.51
N SER A 358 -28.01 -30.03 15.66
CA SER A 358 -28.43 -30.93 16.74
C SER A 358 -29.69 -30.34 17.37
N THR A 359 -30.83 -30.90 16.98
CA THR A 359 -32.12 -30.55 17.59
C THR A 359 -32.27 -31.43 18.83
N ALA A 360 -31.95 -30.90 20.00
CA ALA A 360 -32.34 -31.49 21.28
C ALA A 360 -32.40 -30.38 22.34
N TYR A 361 -33.56 -29.75 22.47
CA TYR A 361 -33.90 -28.96 23.67
C TYR A 361 -34.64 -29.89 24.62
N THR A 362 -34.07 -30.12 25.81
CA THR A 362 -34.74 -30.84 26.90
C THR A 362 -35.63 -29.86 27.65
N LYS A 363 -36.96 -30.08 27.64
CA LYS A 363 -37.91 -29.31 28.46
C LYS A 363 -37.71 -29.65 29.94
N LEU A 364 -37.46 -28.64 30.77
CA LEU A 364 -37.58 -28.75 32.23
C LEU A 364 -39.07 -28.80 32.60
N GLN A 365 -39.50 -29.87 33.26
CA GLN A 365 -40.84 -29.99 33.85
C GLN A 365 -40.86 -29.29 35.21
N THR A 366 -41.74 -28.30 35.37
CA THR A 366 -42.09 -27.71 36.66
C THR A 366 -43.15 -28.60 37.31
N ASN A 367 -42.78 -29.36 38.35
CA ASN A 367 -43.75 -30.01 39.23
C ASN A 367 -44.24 -28.99 40.27
N GLY A 368 -45.48 -28.53 40.10
CA GLY A 368 -46.23 -27.87 41.17
C GLY A 368 -46.86 -28.95 42.04
N ASN A 369 -46.43 -29.02 43.30
CA ASN A 369 -47.13 -29.77 44.35
C ASN A 369 -48.43 -29.02 44.69
N ASN A 370 -49.55 -29.70 44.53
CA ASN A 370 -50.79 -29.44 45.27
C ASN A 370 -51.21 -30.77 45.90
N ASN A 371 -50.91 -30.91 47.20
CA ASN A 371 -51.81 -31.39 48.24
C ASN A 371 -51.15 -31.19 49.60
#